data_AF-A0A950MQR4-F1
#
_entry.id   AF-A0A950MQR4-F1
#
_cell.length_a   1.000
_cell.length_b   1.000
_cell.length_c   1.000
_cell.angle_alpha   90.00
_cell.angle_beta   90.00
_cell.angle_gamma   90.00
#
_symmetry.space_group_name_H-M   'P 1'
#
loop_
_entity.id
_entity.type
_entity.pdbx_description
1 polymer ?
#
loop_
_entity_poly.entity_id
_entity_poly.type
_entity_poly.pdbx_seq_one_letter_code
_entity_poly.pdbx_strand_id
1 'polypeptide(L)'
;MQRALAAILVCLGLVLPASAKPLRTTGHEVFCANAHDLMDYAAAVSTKSEGSEGAVPGCMKLKRGLRYRVLSDEPDRPARIRLQRGRGAVEGYAISIGE
;
A
#
# COMPACT_ATOMS: atom_id res chain seq x y z
N MET A 1 60.37 -3.68 -3.58
CA MET A 1 59.52 -2.63 -4.18
C MET A 1 58.18 -3.25 -4.57
N GLN A 2 57.12 -2.89 -3.85
CA GLN A 2 55.75 -3.34 -4.07
C GLN A 2 55.17 -2.62 -5.29
N ARG A 3 54.49 -3.33 -6.20
CA ARG A 3 53.45 -2.75 -7.06
C ARG A 3 52.33 -3.76 -7.27
N ALA A 4 51.37 -3.72 -6.34
CA ALA A 4 50.06 -4.31 -6.51
C ALA A 4 49.34 -3.59 -7.66
N LEU A 5 49.05 -4.33 -8.72
CA LEU A 5 48.18 -3.89 -9.80
C LEU A 5 46.73 -3.98 -9.31
N ALA A 6 46.17 -2.84 -8.93
CA ALA A 6 44.78 -2.71 -8.53
C ALA A 6 43.87 -2.86 -9.75
N ALA A 7 43.27 -4.04 -9.90
CA ALA A 7 42.10 -4.24 -10.74
C ALA A 7 40.88 -3.64 -10.01
N ILE A 8 40.59 -2.36 -10.27
CA ILE A 8 39.33 -1.75 -9.81
C ILE A 8 38.26 -2.13 -10.84
N LEU A 9 37.60 -3.25 -10.54
CA LEU A 9 36.40 -3.71 -11.25
C LEU A 9 35.24 -2.74 -10.99
N VAL A 10 34.72 -2.24 -12.12
CA VAL A 10 33.35 -1.80 -12.41
C VAL A 10 32.31 -2.08 -11.31
N CYS A 11 31.82 -1.03 -10.65
CA CYS A 11 30.52 -1.02 -9.97
C CYS A 11 29.53 -0.16 -10.76
N LEU A 12 29.26 -0.53 -12.02
CA LEU A 12 28.06 -0.14 -12.73
C LEU A 12 27.03 -1.25 -12.59
N GLY A 13 25.85 -0.89 -12.10
CA GLY A 13 24.64 -1.71 -12.27
C GLY A 13 24.20 -2.42 -11.01
N LEU A 14 23.20 -1.85 -10.35
CA LEU A 14 21.86 -2.42 -10.21
C LEU A 14 21.08 -1.56 -9.23
N VAL A 15 20.43 -0.52 -9.75
CA VAL A 15 19.20 -0.01 -9.13
C VAL A 15 18.19 -1.15 -9.28
N LEU A 16 18.24 -2.11 -8.36
CA LEU A 16 17.17 -3.09 -8.22
C LEU A 16 15.91 -2.28 -7.95
N PRO A 17 14.85 -2.37 -8.77
CA PRO A 17 13.57 -1.90 -8.31
C PRO A 17 13.31 -2.71 -7.05
N ALA A 18 13.20 -2.02 -5.91
CA ALA A 18 12.84 -2.62 -4.64
C ALA A 18 11.66 -3.56 -4.94
N SER A 19 11.95 -4.87 -4.98
CA SER A 19 10.99 -5.87 -5.37
C SER A 19 10.02 -5.92 -4.20
N ALA A 20 8.98 -5.08 -4.28
CA ALA A 20 7.99 -4.92 -3.24
C ALA A 20 7.36 -6.30 -3.04
N LYS A 21 7.84 -7.00 -1.99
CA LYS A 21 7.35 -8.31 -1.61
C LYS A 21 5.83 -8.20 -1.51
N PRO A 22 5.06 -9.12 -2.10
CA PRO A 22 3.61 -9.05 -2.03
C PRO A 22 3.18 -9.13 -0.56
N LEU A 23 2.69 -8.01 -0.04
CA LEU A 23 2.15 -7.90 1.30
C LEU A 23 0.75 -8.54 1.34
N ARG A 24 0.31 -8.91 2.54
CA ARG A 24 -1.01 -9.49 2.77
C ARG A 24 -1.77 -8.66 3.77
N THR A 25 -3.06 -8.45 3.50
CA THR A 25 -3.96 -7.73 4.40
C THR A 25 -4.15 -8.50 5.71
N THR A 26 -4.29 -7.78 6.82
CA THR A 26 -4.55 -8.30 8.17
C THR A 26 -6.05 -8.47 8.43
N GLY A 27 -6.90 -7.75 7.69
CA GLY A 27 -8.36 -7.73 7.86
C GLY A 27 -8.89 -6.50 8.59
N HIS A 28 -7.99 -5.61 9.02
CA HIS A 28 -8.30 -4.34 9.68
C HIS A 28 -8.17 -3.14 8.73
N GLU A 29 -7.92 -3.38 7.45
CA GLU A 29 -7.74 -2.33 6.46
C GLU A 29 -9.05 -2.02 5.71
N VAL A 30 -9.24 -0.75 5.36
CA VAL A 30 -10.24 -0.32 4.37
C VAL A 30 -9.53 0.03 3.07
N PHE A 31 -10.16 -0.35 1.95
CA PHE A 31 -9.76 0.01 0.62
C PHE A 31 -10.82 0.91 -0.01
N CYS A 32 -10.41 2.04 -0.57
CA CYS A 32 -11.26 2.92 -1.35
C CYS A 32 -10.71 3.08 -2.76
N ALA A 33 -11.59 3.09 -3.77
CA ALA A 33 -11.18 3.24 -5.16
C ALA A 33 -10.56 4.62 -5.43
N ASN A 34 -11.05 5.66 -4.73
CA ASN A 34 -10.59 7.03 -4.87
C ASN A 34 -10.06 7.58 -3.53
N ALA A 35 -9.18 8.57 -3.61
CA ALA A 35 -8.67 9.27 -2.43
C ALA A 35 -9.77 10.08 -1.72
N HIS A 36 -10.74 10.62 -2.46
CA HIS A 36 -11.85 11.38 -1.90
C HIS A 36 -12.71 10.51 -0.96
N ASP A 37 -13.15 9.35 -1.44
CA ASP A 37 -13.92 8.37 -0.65
C ASP A 37 -13.17 7.96 0.63
N LEU A 38 -11.83 7.86 0.56
CA LEU A 38 -11.00 7.56 1.73
C LEU A 38 -11.01 8.69 2.76
N MET A 39 -10.98 9.95 2.33
CA MET A 39 -11.08 11.10 3.22
C MET A 39 -12.46 11.16 3.89
N ASP A 40 -13.53 10.88 3.13
CA ASP A 40 -14.89 10.80 3.66
C ASP A 40 -15.02 9.67 4.68
N TYR A 41 -14.37 8.52 4.42
CA TYR A 41 -14.28 7.41 5.39
C TYR A 41 -13.54 7.82 6.66
N ALA A 42 -12.38 8.47 6.55
CA ALA A 42 -11.63 8.93 7.71
C ALA A 42 -12.42 9.95 8.55
N ALA A 43 -13.15 10.86 7.90
CA ALA A 43 -14.05 11.80 8.57
C ALA A 43 -15.22 11.08 9.28
N ALA A 44 -15.82 10.06 8.64
CA ALA A 44 -16.91 9.29 9.23
C ALA A 44 -16.46 8.47 10.46
N VAL A 45 -15.27 7.87 10.42
CA VAL A 45 -14.74 7.08 11.55
C VAL A 45 -14.29 7.98 12.70
N SER A 46 -13.67 9.13 12.41
CA SER A 46 -13.26 10.09 13.45
C SER A 46 -14.41 10.71 14.23
N THR A 47 -15.63 10.72 13.67
CA THR A 47 -16.83 11.25 14.33
C THR A 47 -17.57 10.23 15.22
N LYS A 48 -16.96 9.08 15.54
CA LYS A 48 -17.51 8.01 16.41
C LYS A 48 -18.89 7.50 15.99
N SER A 49 -19.20 7.52 14.71
CA SER A 49 -20.40 6.87 14.19
C SER A 49 -20.08 5.40 13.88
N GLU A 50 -20.20 4.54 14.89
CA GLU A 50 -19.95 3.08 14.77
C GLU A 50 -20.80 2.40 13.68
N GLY A 51 -21.86 3.04 13.19
CA GLY A 51 -22.69 2.56 12.09
C GLY A 51 -22.19 2.88 10.67
N SER A 52 -21.15 3.71 10.52
CA SER A 52 -20.73 4.25 9.22
C SER A 52 -19.58 3.49 8.56
N GLU A 53 -18.97 2.50 9.25
CA GLU A 53 -17.84 1.71 8.73
C GLU A 53 -18.15 0.96 7.42
N GLY A 54 -19.42 0.86 7.03
CA GLY A 54 -19.86 0.26 5.75
C GLY A 54 -20.57 1.21 4.79
N ALA A 55 -20.70 2.50 5.11
CA ALA A 55 -21.67 3.39 4.43
C ALA A 55 -21.05 4.35 3.40
N VAL A 56 -19.71 4.49 3.34
CA VAL A 56 -19.08 5.40 2.38
C VAL A 56 -19.01 4.73 1.00
N PRO A 57 -19.69 5.30 -0.03
CA PRO A 57 -19.64 4.76 -1.38
C PRO A 57 -18.20 4.68 -1.90
N GLY A 58 -17.86 3.58 -2.58
CA GLY A 58 -16.52 3.40 -3.14
C GLY A 58 -15.45 2.86 -2.18
N CYS A 59 -15.79 2.72 -0.89
CA CYS A 59 -14.95 2.07 0.11
C CYS A 59 -15.43 0.65 0.46
N MET A 60 -14.50 -0.23 0.79
CA MET A 60 -14.78 -1.59 1.25
C MET A 60 -13.74 -2.06 2.27
N LYS A 61 -14.20 -2.79 3.28
CA LYS A 61 -13.30 -3.48 4.21
C LYS A 61 -12.56 -4.61 3.49
N LEU A 62 -11.25 -4.67 3.65
CA LEU A 62 -10.43 -5.73 3.07
C LEU A 62 -10.55 -6.99 3.92
N LYS A 63 -10.78 -8.13 3.26
CA LYS A 63 -10.68 -9.44 3.91
C LYS A 63 -9.22 -9.72 4.22
N ARG A 64 -8.95 -10.41 5.32
CA ARG A 64 -7.62 -10.91 5.67
C ARG A 64 -7.03 -11.81 4.57
N GLY A 65 -5.74 -11.69 4.33
CA GLY A 65 -4.97 -12.57 3.43
C GLY A 65 -5.01 -12.19 1.95
N LEU A 66 -5.64 -11.07 1.57
CA LEU A 66 -5.60 -10.57 0.21
C LEU A 66 -4.20 -10.06 -0.11
N ARG A 67 -3.72 -10.39 -1.31
CA ARG A 67 -2.40 -9.94 -1.78
C ARG A 67 -2.50 -8.52 -2.32
N TYR A 68 -1.58 -7.67 -1.92
CA TYR A 68 -1.46 -6.33 -2.48
C TYR A 68 0.00 -5.92 -2.70
N ARG A 69 0.18 -4.88 -3.50
CA ARG A 69 1.45 -4.18 -3.66
C ARG A 69 1.25 -2.72 -3.33
N VAL A 70 2.19 -2.14 -2.60
CA VAL A 70 2.22 -0.69 -2.38
C VAL A 70 2.83 -0.04 -3.62
N LEU A 71 2.12 0.92 -4.20
CA LEU A 71 2.54 1.68 -5.38
C LEU A 71 3.18 3.01 -4.98
N SER A 72 2.64 3.66 -3.95
CA SER A 72 3.19 4.86 -3.33
C SER A 72 2.90 4.84 -1.84
N ASP A 73 3.89 5.24 -1.05
CA ASP A 73 3.85 5.32 0.41
C ASP A 73 4.55 6.62 0.84
N GLU A 74 3.82 7.73 0.73
CA GLU A 74 4.29 9.04 1.18
C GLU A 74 3.77 9.29 2.60
N PRO A 75 4.59 9.80 3.53
CA PRO A 75 4.21 9.93 4.94
C PRO A 75 2.97 10.82 5.16
N ASP A 76 2.76 11.80 4.28
CA ASP A 76 1.67 12.78 4.39
C ASP A 76 0.44 12.43 3.53
N ARG A 77 0.43 11.26 2.89
CA ARG A 77 -0.66 10.87 1.98
C ARG A 77 -1.10 9.42 2.21
N PRO A 78 -2.35 9.10 1.90
CA PRO A 78 -2.80 7.72 1.99
C PRO A 78 -2.02 6.81 1.04
N ALA A 79 -1.63 5.64 1.53
CA ALA A 79 -0.88 4.67 0.74
C ALA A 79 -1.71 4.21 -0.46
N ARG A 80 -1.16 4.37 -1.66
CA ARG A 80 -1.78 3.87 -2.89
C ARG A 80 -1.37 2.42 -3.08
N ILE A 81 -2.33 1.52 -3.18
CA ILE A 81 -2.08 0.09 -3.31
C ILE A 81 -2.73 -0.49 -4.56
N ARG A 82 -2.14 -1.57 -5.07
CA ARG A 82 -2.73 -2.45 -6.07
C ARG A 82 -3.11 -3.76 -5.41
N LEU A 83 -4.41 -3.98 -5.23
CA LEU A 83 -5.01 -5.18 -4.65
C LEU A 83 -5.25 -6.23 -5.73
N GLN A 84 -4.86 -7.48 -5.49
CA GLN A 84 -5.15 -8.60 -6.38
C GLN A 84 -6.47 -9.27 -5.98
N ARG A 85 -7.46 -9.29 -6.88
CA ARG A 85 -8.77 -9.95 -6.69
C ARG A 85 -9.03 -10.94 -7.81
N GLY A 86 -8.96 -12.23 -7.50
CA GLY A 86 -9.29 -13.30 -8.46
C GLY A 86 -8.46 -13.20 -9.74
N ARG A 87 -9.10 -12.84 -10.86
CA ARG A 87 -8.46 -12.69 -12.19
C ARG A 87 -7.97 -11.27 -12.49
N GLY A 88 -8.18 -10.30 -11.61
CA GLY A 88 -7.86 -8.89 -11.85
C GLY A 88 -7.08 -8.25 -10.72
N ALA A 89 -6.52 -7.08 -11.02
CA ALA A 89 -5.94 -6.19 -10.03
C ALA A 89 -6.71 -4.88 -10.03
N VAL A 90 -6.97 -4.33 -8.85
CA VAL A 90 -7.62 -3.03 -8.68
C VAL A 90 -6.66 -2.12 -7.94
N GLU A 91 -6.53 -0.88 -8.41
CA GLU A 91 -5.76 0.16 -7.73
C GLU A 91 -6.69 1.05 -6.93
N GLY A 92 -6.18 1.55 -5.82
CA GLY A 92 -6.88 2.48 -4.96
C GLY A 92 -6.02 2.82 -3.77
N TYR A 93 -6.65 3.20 -2.68
CA TYR A 93 -6.00 3.67 -1.47
C TYR A 93 -6.41 2.81 -0.30
N ALA A 94 -5.48 2.55 0.61
CA ALA A 94 -5.76 1.82 1.82
C ALA A 94 -5.37 2.61 3.07
N ILE A 95 -6.18 2.45 4.11
CA ILE A 95 -5.88 2.92 5.46
C ILE A 95 -5.99 1.74 6.42
N SER A 96 -5.03 1.63 7.34
CA SER A 96 -5.16 0.75 8.50
C SER A 96 -6.11 1.42 9.49
N ILE A 97 -7.22 0.76 9.81
CA ILE A 97 -8.01 1.13 10.98
C ILE A 97 -7.20 0.57 12.17
N GLY A 98 -6.77 1.44 13.09
CA GLY A 98 -5.90 1.05 14.21
C GLY A 98 -6.40 -0.19 14.97
N GLU A 99 -5.46 -0.94 15.56
CA GLU A 99 -5.76 -2.09 16.43
C GLU A 99 -6.48 -1.68 17.73
#